data_AF-A0A6A4GWN0-F1
#
_entry.id   AF-A0A6A4GWN0-F1
#
_cell.length_a   1.000
_cell.length_b   1.000
_cell.length_c   1.000
_cell.angle_alpha   90.00
_cell.angle_beta   90.00
_cell.angle_gamma   90.00
#
_symmetry.space_group_name_H-M   'P 1'
#
loop_
_entity.id
_entity.type
_entity.pdbx_description
1 polymer ?
#
loop_
_entity_poly.entity_id
_entity_poly.type
_entity_poly.pdbx_seq_one_letter_code
_entity_poly.pdbx_strand_id
1 'polypeptide(L)'
;WATQKNHLLMQQFFKLLSAESELTRLHTEIRRMVTYMQDEEDTICLAAERVGSSDPALALQIQLQGNMRSRFNCIHWQRFWAITKLKGF
;
A
#
# COMPACT_ATOMS: atom_id res chain seq x y z
N TRP A 1 -31.22 -26.82 -3.13
CA TRP A 1 -30.82 -25.76 -2.18
C TRP A 1 -29.37 -25.94 -1.75
N ALA A 2 -28.88 -27.17 -1.49
CA ALA A 2 -27.46 -27.47 -1.27
C ALA A 2 -26.77 -28.09 -2.52
N THR A 3 -26.80 -27.40 -3.66
CA THR A 3 -26.14 -27.87 -4.89
C THR A 3 -24.93 -26.99 -5.16
N GLN A 4 -23.74 -27.58 -5.32
CA GLN A 4 -22.47 -26.85 -5.44
C GLN A 4 -22.48 -25.79 -6.54
N LYS A 5 -23.12 -26.07 -7.68
CA LYS A 5 -23.28 -25.12 -8.80
C LYS A 5 -24.08 -23.87 -8.40
N ASN A 6 -25.14 -24.03 -7.63
CA ASN A 6 -25.99 -22.91 -7.20
C ASN A 6 -25.26 -22.03 -6.18
N HIS A 7 -24.46 -22.64 -5.31
CA HIS A 7 -23.62 -21.90 -4.37
C HIS A 7 -22.55 -21.06 -5.08
N LEU A 8 -21.88 -21.64 -6.10
CA LEU A 8 -20.91 -20.91 -6.92
C LEU A 8 -21.55 -19.71 -7.64
N LEU A 9 -22.75 -19.92 -8.21
CA LEU A 9 -23.52 -18.86 -8.87
C LEU A 9 -23.90 -17.74 -7.89
N MET A 10 -24.39 -18.09 -6.69
CA MET A 10 -24.68 -17.08 -5.67
C MET A 10 -23.43 -16.30 -5.27
N GLN A 11 -22.29 -16.96 -5.06
CA GLN A 11 -21.04 -16.27 -4.74
C GLN A 11 -20.60 -15.30 -5.84
N GLN A 12 -20.69 -15.70 -7.12
CA GLN A 12 -20.37 -14.81 -8.24
C GLN A 12 -21.34 -13.63 -8.31
N PHE A 13 -22.64 -13.88 -8.09
CA PHE A 13 -23.66 -12.83 -8.07
C PHE A 13 -23.41 -11.81 -6.96
N PHE A 14 -23.13 -12.25 -5.73
CA PHE A 14 -22.82 -11.35 -4.62
C PHE A 14 -21.50 -10.60 -4.84
N LYS A 15 -20.50 -11.22 -5.48
CA LYS A 15 -19.27 -10.50 -5.87
C LYS A 15 -19.55 -9.35 -6.84
N LEU A 16 -20.44 -9.56 -7.80
CA LEU A 16 -20.85 -8.49 -8.73
C LEU A 16 -21.61 -7.38 -8.00
N LEU A 17 -22.53 -7.73 -7.11
CA LEU A 17 -23.28 -6.75 -6.31
C LEU A 17 -22.37 -5.89 -5.43
N SER A 18 -21.35 -6.48 -4.83
CA SER A 18 -20.40 -5.75 -3.97
C SER A 18 -19.28 -5.06 -4.75
N ALA A 19 -19.12 -5.31 -6.05
CA ALA A 19 -17.94 -4.85 -6.79
C ALA A 19 -17.78 -3.32 -6.78
N GLU A 20 -18.87 -2.55 -6.89
CA GLU A 20 -18.79 -1.08 -6.92
C GLU A 20 -18.37 -0.48 -5.56
N SER A 21 -18.91 -1.00 -4.46
CA SER A 21 -18.55 -0.54 -3.12
C SER A 21 -17.12 -0.96 -2.75
N GLU A 22 -16.73 -2.18 -3.10
CA GLU A 22 -15.39 -2.69 -2.90
C GLU A 22 -14.36 -1.90 -3.73
N LEU A 23 -14.69 -1.51 -4.97
CA LEU A 23 -13.84 -0.68 -5.82
C LEU A 23 -13.62 0.70 -5.22
N THR A 24 -14.69 1.35 -4.73
CA THR A 24 -14.60 2.65 -4.06
C THR A 24 -13.74 2.57 -2.79
N ARG A 25 -13.92 1.52 -1.99
CA ARG A 25 -13.09 1.27 -0.80
C ARG A 25 -11.63 1.07 -1.20
N LEU A 26 -11.36 0.26 -2.22
CA LEU A 26 -10.01 -0.03 -2.69
C LEU A 26 -9.30 1.26 -3.14
N HIS A 27 -9.98 2.17 -3.84
CA HIS A 27 -9.38 3.45 -4.23
C HIS A 27 -8.95 4.28 -3.02
N THR A 28 -9.78 4.31 -1.97
CA THR A 28 -9.45 5.00 -0.72
C THR A 28 -8.24 4.38 -0.03
N GLU A 29 -8.20 3.06 0.06
CA GLU A 29 -7.09 2.34 0.68
C GLU A 29 -5.78 2.47 -0.12
N ILE A 30 -5.85 2.50 -1.45
CA ILE A 30 -4.67 2.75 -2.30
C ILE A 30 -4.11 4.15 -2.05
N ARG A 31 -4.97 5.18 -1.96
CA ARG A 31 -4.53 6.55 -1.63
C ARG A 31 -3.88 6.61 -0.25
N ARG A 32 -4.48 5.96 0.75
CA ARG A 32 -3.91 5.86 2.11
C ARG A 32 -2.57 5.15 2.11
N MET A 33 -2.44 4.05 1.38
CA MET A 33 -1.19 3.30 1.28
C MET A 33 -0.08 4.14 0.63
N VAL A 34 -0.41 4.85 -0.46
CA VAL A 34 0.50 5.79 -1.12
C VAL A 34 0.99 6.87 -0.16
N THR A 35 0.08 7.50 0.59
CA THR A 35 0.43 8.50 1.61
C THR A 35 1.30 7.91 2.71
N TYR A 36 0.93 6.75 3.24
CA TYR A 36 1.69 6.06 4.28
C TYR A 36 3.13 5.74 3.84
N MET A 37 3.32 5.26 2.60
CA MET A 37 4.65 4.96 2.07
C MET A 37 5.53 6.21 1.98
N GLN A 38 4.95 7.34 1.55
CA GLN A 38 5.63 8.63 1.50
C GLN A 38 6.02 9.11 2.91
N ASP A 39 5.06 9.11 3.83
CA ASP A 39 5.25 9.56 5.21
C ASP A 39 6.29 8.70 5.95
N GLU A 40 6.31 7.39 5.71
CA GLU A 40 7.29 6.48 6.31
C GLU A 40 8.72 6.80 5.84
N GLU A 41 8.90 7.02 4.53
CA GLU A 41 10.20 7.35 3.94
C GLU A 41 10.72 8.70 4.49
N ASP A 42 9.86 9.72 4.54
CA ASP A 42 10.19 11.03 5.11
C ASP A 42 10.53 10.92 6.61
N THR A 43 9.76 10.13 7.37
CA THR A 43 9.99 9.93 8.80
C THR A 43 11.35 9.31 9.08
N ILE A 44 11.74 8.30 8.30
CA ILE A 44 13.04 7.62 8.42
C ILE A 44 14.17 8.58 8.08
N CYS A 45 14.06 9.33 6.99
CA CYS A 45 15.06 10.32 6.58
C CYS A 45 15.26 11.38 7.67
N LEU A 46 14.17 11.99 8.15
CA LEU A 46 14.21 12.99 9.21
C LEU A 46 14.74 12.43 10.53
N ALA A 47 14.48 11.16 10.84
CA ALA A 47 15.02 10.51 12.03
C ALA A 47 16.54 10.32 11.93
N ALA A 48 17.03 9.87 10.78
CA ALA A 48 18.47 9.73 10.53
C ALA A 48 19.19 11.08 10.59
N GLU A 49 18.63 12.13 9.99
CA GLU A 49 19.20 13.49 10.03
C GLU A 49 19.28 14.04 11.45
N ARG A 50 18.21 13.90 12.24
CA ARG A 50 18.17 14.37 13.64
C ARG A 50 19.23 13.71 14.52
N VAL A 51 19.52 12.44 14.28
CA VAL A 51 20.49 11.67 15.07
C VAL A 51 21.91 11.82 14.51
N GLY A 52 22.07 12.15 13.23
CA GLY A 52 23.37 12.18 12.56
C GLY A 52 24.40 13.12 13.19
N SER A 53 23.97 14.21 13.83
CA SER A 53 24.88 15.12 14.52
C SER A 53 25.41 14.58 15.86
N SER A 54 24.65 13.73 16.55
CA SER A 54 25.03 13.19 17.86
C SER A 54 25.62 11.78 17.77
N ASP A 55 25.05 10.93 16.93
CA ASP A 55 25.48 9.54 16.71
C ASP A 55 25.38 9.16 15.22
N PRO A 56 26.46 9.35 14.45
CA PRO A 56 26.50 8.98 13.04
C PRO A 56 26.31 7.47 12.79
N ALA A 57 26.72 6.63 13.73
CA ALA A 57 26.59 5.18 13.58
C ALA A 57 25.13 4.75 13.69
N LEU A 58 24.40 5.31 14.66
CA LEU A 58 22.97 5.08 14.79
C LEU A 58 22.18 5.64 13.60
N ALA A 59 22.54 6.83 13.10
CA ALA A 59 21.92 7.39 11.90
C ALA A 59 22.08 6.46 10.68
N LEU A 60 23.27 5.88 10.49
CA LEU A 60 23.50 4.89 9.43
C LEU A 60 22.62 3.63 9.62
N GLN A 61 22.49 3.13 10.86
CA GLN A 61 21.62 1.97 11.14
C GLN A 61 20.16 2.27 10.82
N ILE A 62 19.66 3.46 11.15
CA ILE A 62 18.30 3.91 10.81
C ILE A 62 18.09 3.89 9.29
N GLN A 63 19.04 4.44 8.53
CA GLN A 63 18.97 4.43 7.07
C GLN A 63 19.00 3.02 6.49
N LEU A 64 19.87 2.14 6.98
CA LEU A 64 19.95 0.75 6.52
C LEU A 64 18.66 -0.02 6.78
N GLN A 65 18.09 0.13 7.97
CA GLN A 65 16.80 -0.48 8.32
C GLN A 65 15.67 0.08 7.45
N GLY A 66 15.68 1.40 7.21
CA GLY A 66 14.74 2.05 6.32
C GLY A 66 14.78 1.51 4.90
N ASN A 67 15.98 1.43 4.32
CA ASN A 67 16.20 0.86 2.98
C ASN A 67 15.75 -0.60 2.88
N MET A 68 15.92 -1.38 3.96
CA MET A 68 15.45 -2.76 4.00
C MET A 68 13.92 -2.83 3.97
N ARG A 69 13.23 -1.95 4.70
CA ARG A 69 11.77 -1.84 4.72
C ARG A 69 11.22 -1.32 3.39
N SER A 70 11.85 -0.32 2.80
CA SER A 70 11.42 0.31 1.54
C SER A 70 11.86 -0.45 0.29
N ARG A 71 12.57 -1.58 0.42
CA ARG A 71 13.15 -2.35 -0.71
C ARG A 71 12.16 -2.65 -1.84
N PHE A 72 10.89 -2.86 -1.51
CA PHE A 72 9.84 -3.16 -2.49
C PHE A 72 8.97 -1.97 -2.84
N ASN A 73 9.19 -0.80 -2.21
CA ASN A 73 8.37 0.39 -2.42
C ASN A 73 8.36 0.80 -3.89
N CYS A 74 9.47 0.66 -4.61
CA CYS A 74 9.50 0.97 -6.05
C CYS A 74 8.48 0.16 -6.87
N ILE A 75 8.33 -1.15 -6.58
CA ILE A 75 7.36 -2.03 -7.24
C ILE A 75 5.93 -1.66 -6.83
N HIS A 76 5.73 -1.40 -5.54
CA HIS A 76 4.43 -0.99 -5.02
C HIS A 76 3.98 0.34 -5.62
N TRP A 77 4.87 1.33 -5.68
CA TRP A 77 4.63 2.62 -6.33
C TRP A 77 4.22 2.46 -7.79
N GLN A 78 4.97 1.68 -8.58
CA GLN A 78 4.63 1.44 -9.98
C GLN A 78 3.22 0.83 -10.14
N ARG A 79 2.86 -0.13 -9.29
CA ARG A 79 1.55 -0.78 -9.32
C ARG A 79 0.43 0.16 -8.92
N PHE A 80 0.58 0.89 -7.81
CA PHE A 80 -0.43 1.86 -7.37
C PHE A 80 -0.60 2.99 -8.38
N TRP A 81 0.49 3.46 -8.98
CA TRP A 81 0.44 4.50 -10.01
C TRP A 81 -0.24 4.04 -11.30
N ALA A 82 -0.09 2.75 -11.67
CA ALA A 82 -0.86 2.16 -12.75
C ALA A 82 -2.36 2.11 -12.42
N ILE A 83 -2.72 1.78 -11.18
CA ILE A 83 -4.13 1.77 -10.74
C ILE A 83 -4.72 3.17 -10.74
N THR A 84 -3.95 4.18 -10.33
CA THR A 84 -4.44 5.59 -10.32
C THR A 84 -4.76 6.14 -11.70
N LYS A 85 -4.32 5.47 -12.77
CA LYS A 85 -4.62 5.85 -14.16
C LYS A 85 -5.87 5.16 -14.73
N LEU A 86 -6.45 4.21 -14.02
CA LEU A 86 -7.64 3.52 -14.48
C LEU A 86 -8.84 4.45 -14.45
N LYS A 87 -9.75 4.28 -15.41
CA LYS A 87 -10.98 5.05 -15.48
C LYS A 87 -11.81 4.80 -14.21
N GLY A 88 -12.11 5.86 -13.46
CA GLY A 88 -12.88 5.79 -12.22
C GLY A 88 -12.06 5.82 -10.93
N PHE A 89 -10.71 5.90 -11.01
CA PHE A 89 -9.84 6.23 -9.88
C PHE A 89 -9.79 7.74 -9.60
#